data_AF-A0A1I4J1E3-F1
#
_entry.id   AF-A0A1I4J1E3-F1
#
_cell.length_a   1.000
_cell.length_b   1.000
_cell.length_c   1.000
_cell.angle_alpha   90.00
_cell.angle_beta   90.00
_cell.angle_gamma   90.00
#
_symmetry.space_group_name_H-M   'P 1'
#
loop_
_entity.id
_entity.type
_entity.pdbx_description
1 polymer ?
#
loop_
_entity_poly.entity_id
_entity_poly.type
_entity_poly.pdbx_seq_one_letter_code
_entity_poly.pdbx_strand_id
1 'polypeptide(L)'
;MNIEILCANSSQVKDRVERANRTLQDQLIKELRLAGVSSIEDGNVFLPGFLERYNAKFAKAPARSDTLHRALNIAPNRLSEVFCLRDKRHVTKDLMLKYDRKRIKLAVNDLTRDLARTYVDVYELADGRIQVRAKGVTLPNTIMNPKRRITHTAITENKHLSAVLAHIKAEQDKALHQNRRSNLSVPRTATSRMAVHPADRPSWSCITRLNAQRRHRPGPKADVG
;
A
#
# COMPACT_ATOMS: atom_id res chain seq x y z
N MET A 1 19.84 6.43 -12.41
CA MET A 1 20.66 5.41 -11.73
C MET A 1 20.37 4.09 -12.42
N ASN A 2 21.27 3.62 -13.29
CA ASN A 2 21.14 2.30 -13.90
C ASN A 2 21.67 1.28 -12.89
N ILE A 3 20.82 0.38 -12.44
CA ILE A 3 21.21 -0.76 -11.61
C ILE A 3 21.07 -1.98 -12.50
N GLU A 4 22.21 -2.52 -12.93
CA GLU A 4 22.26 -3.79 -13.64
C GLU A 4 22.47 -4.89 -12.61
N ILE A 5 21.61 -5.91 -12.65
CA ILE A 5 21.78 -7.10 -11.81
C ILE A 5 22.92 -7.91 -12.42
N LEU A 6 24.12 -7.71 -11.89
CA LEU A 6 25.26 -8.57 -12.19
C LEU A 6 25.16 -9.80 -11.29
N CYS A 7 24.62 -10.89 -11.83
CA CYS A 7 24.71 -12.20 -11.20
C CYS A 7 26.20 -12.58 -11.13
N ALA A 8 26.73 -12.82 -9.93
CA ALA A 8 28.13 -13.20 -9.77
C ALA A 8 28.39 -14.54 -10.47
N ASN A 9 29.11 -14.50 -11.61
CA ASN A 9 29.52 -15.69 -12.35
C ASN A 9 30.71 -16.43 -11.69
N SER A 10 31.13 -16.04 -10.48
CA SER A 10 32.17 -16.73 -9.71
C SER A 10 31.63 -17.28 -8.39
N SER A 11 31.72 -18.59 -8.21
CA SER A 11 31.20 -19.27 -6.99
C SER A 11 31.93 -18.83 -5.72
N GLN A 12 33.21 -18.42 -5.83
CA GLN A 12 34.07 -18.15 -4.67
C GLN A 12 33.61 -16.98 -3.78
N VAL A 13 33.02 -15.92 -4.35
CA VAL A 13 32.52 -14.79 -3.55
C VAL A 13 31.21 -15.18 -2.88
N LYS A 14 30.32 -15.83 -3.62
CA LYS A 14 29.01 -16.29 -3.14
C LYS A 14 29.15 -17.31 -2.01
N ASP A 15 29.98 -18.35 -2.20
CA ASP A 15 30.16 -19.43 -1.22
C ASP A 15 30.77 -18.94 0.10
N ARG A 16 31.70 -17.97 0.06
CA ARG A 16 32.32 -17.40 1.26
C ARG A 16 31.33 -16.54 2.05
N VAL A 17 30.58 -15.69 1.34
CA VAL A 17 29.56 -14.83 1.95
C VAL A 17 28.44 -15.67 2.55
N GLU A 18 27.99 -16.72 1.85
CA GLU A 18 26.94 -17.63 2.35
C GLU A 18 27.36 -18.37 3.62
N ARG A 19 28.61 -18.86 3.72
CA ARG A 19 29.11 -19.52 4.93
C ARG A 19 29.18 -18.56 6.12
N ALA A 20 29.73 -17.36 5.93
CA ALA A 20 29.81 -16.35 6.98
C ALA A 20 28.41 -15.93 7.47
N ASN A 21 27.47 -15.72 6.54
CA ASN A 21 26.09 -15.36 6.86
C ASN A 21 25.35 -16.47 7.62
N ARG A 22 25.58 -17.73 7.24
CA ARG A 22 25.00 -18.87 7.97
C ARG A 22 25.50 -18.92 9.41
N THR A 23 26.82 -18.79 9.62
CA THR A 23 27.41 -18.74 10.97
C THR A 23 26.87 -17.57 11.78
N LEU A 24 26.74 -16.38 11.18
CA LEU A 24 26.17 -15.20 11.82
C LEU A 24 24.72 -15.43 12.27
N GLN A 25 23.87 -15.95 11.38
CA GLN A 25 22.44 -16.18 11.66
C GLN A 25 22.24 -17.25 12.74
N ASP A 26 22.97 -18.36 12.64
CA ASP A 26 22.89 -19.45 13.62
C ASP A 26 23.34 -19.00 15.01
N GLN A 27 24.39 -18.17 15.09
CA GLN A 27 24.94 -17.69 16.36
C GLN A 27 24.12 -16.55 16.96
N LEU A 28 23.66 -15.60 16.15
CA LEU A 28 22.83 -14.48 16.61
C LEU A 28 21.56 -14.98 17.30
N ILE A 29 20.87 -15.98 16.73
CA ILE A 29 19.66 -16.55 17.33
C ILE A 29 19.96 -17.17 18.71
N LYS A 30 21.08 -17.87 18.85
CA LYS A 30 21.47 -18.50 20.12
C LYS A 30 21.81 -17.46 21.18
N GLU A 31 22.55 -16.43 20.81
CA GLU A 31 22.97 -15.35 21.69
C GLU A 31 21.77 -14.49 22.15
N LEU A 32 20.83 -14.20 21.26
CA LEU A 32 19.55 -13.55 21.62
C LEU A 32 18.76 -14.38 22.64
N ARG A 33 18.72 -15.72 22.46
CA ARG A 33 18.06 -16.64 23.40
C ARG A 33 18.76 -16.69 24.75
N LEU A 34 20.09 -16.71 24.77
CA LEU A 34 20.88 -16.68 26.00
C LEU A 34 20.72 -15.36 26.76
N ALA A 35 20.56 -14.26 26.03
CA ALA A 35 20.29 -12.94 26.60
C ALA A 35 18.82 -12.73 27.00
N GLY A 36 17.93 -13.70 26.77
CA GLY A 36 16.50 -13.59 27.11
C GLY A 36 15.74 -12.55 26.28
N VAL A 37 16.28 -12.13 25.13
CA VAL A 37 15.66 -11.11 24.27
C VAL A 37 14.39 -11.66 23.64
N SER A 38 13.27 -10.99 23.88
CA SER A 38 11.94 -11.40 23.35
C SER A 38 11.16 -10.27 22.67
N SER A 39 11.71 -9.05 22.64
CA SER A 39 11.13 -7.89 21.97
C SER A 39 12.05 -7.33 20.89
N ILE A 40 11.50 -6.55 19.96
CA ILE A 40 12.27 -5.88 18.90
C ILE A 40 13.17 -4.81 19.53
N GLU A 41 12.64 -4.12 20.52
CA GLU A 41 13.29 -3.06 21.26
C GLU A 41 14.56 -3.58 21.96
N ASP A 42 14.44 -4.68 22.73
CA ASP A 42 15.57 -5.31 23.40
C ASP A 42 16.59 -5.87 22.40
N GLY A 43 16.11 -6.38 21.26
CA GLY A 43 16.98 -6.82 20.17
C GLY A 43 17.82 -5.68 19.59
N ASN A 44 17.22 -4.51 19.37
CA ASN A 44 17.92 -3.33 18.88
C ASN A 44 18.98 -2.82 19.89
N VAL A 45 18.74 -2.97 21.19
CA VAL A 45 19.72 -2.66 22.24
C VAL A 45 20.86 -3.69 22.27
N PHE A 46 20.55 -4.97 22.05
CA PHE A 46 21.52 -6.06 22.07
C PHE A 46 22.49 -6.05 20.87
N LEU A 47 21.98 -5.74 19.68
CA LEU A 47 22.68 -5.90 18.40
C LEU A 47 24.06 -5.19 18.32
N PRO A 48 24.22 -3.92 18.74
CA PRO A 48 25.52 -3.22 18.65
C PRO A 48 26.63 -3.98 19.40
N GLY A 49 26.39 -4.37 20.65
CA GLY A 49 27.38 -5.09 21.45
C GLY A 49 27.65 -6.50 20.93
N PHE A 50 26.65 -7.17 20.36
CA PHE A 50 26.86 -8.44 19.67
C PHE A 50 27.75 -8.28 18.44
N LEU A 51 27.51 -7.27 17.61
CA LEU A 51 28.31 -7.00 16.41
C LEU A 51 29.76 -6.74 16.75
N GLU A 52 30.05 -5.99 17.82
CA GLU A 52 31.42 -5.78 18.29
C GLU A 52 32.11 -7.10 18.65
N ARG A 53 31.48 -7.95 19.48
CA ARG A 53 32.04 -9.25 19.88
C ARG A 53 32.17 -10.21 18.71
N TYR A 54 31.22 -10.19 17.78
CA TYR A 54 31.24 -11.03 16.59
C TYR A 54 32.38 -10.60 15.65
N ASN A 55 32.49 -9.31 15.35
CA ASN A 55 33.53 -8.78 14.49
C ASN A 55 34.92 -8.96 15.10
N ALA A 56 35.07 -8.87 16.42
CA ALA A 56 36.35 -9.18 17.10
C ALA A 56 36.82 -10.62 16.84
N LYS A 57 35.90 -11.57 16.65
CA LYS A 57 36.23 -12.99 16.42
C LYS A 57 36.37 -13.36 14.95
N PHE A 58 35.53 -12.76 14.08
CA PHE A 58 35.35 -13.24 12.71
C PHE A 58 35.67 -12.20 11.63
N ALA A 59 35.83 -10.91 11.98
CA ALA A 59 36.15 -9.91 10.97
C ALA A 59 37.57 -10.15 10.44
N LYS A 60 37.69 -10.14 9.12
CA LYS A 60 38.98 -10.19 8.44
C LYS A 60 39.29 -8.80 7.90
N ALA A 61 40.46 -8.28 8.25
CA ALA A 61 40.92 -7.02 7.69
C ALA A 61 40.97 -7.10 6.15
N PRO A 62 40.50 -6.06 5.45
CA PRO A 62 40.57 -6.03 4.00
C PRO A 62 42.03 -6.01 3.56
N ALA A 63 42.34 -6.65 2.42
CA ALA A 63 43.69 -6.67 1.88
C ALA A 63 44.19 -5.27 1.46
N ARG A 64 43.25 -4.36 1.15
CA ARG A 64 43.50 -2.94 0.90
C ARG A 64 42.56 -2.13 1.77
N SER A 65 43.08 -1.13 2.45
CA SER A 65 42.31 -0.21 3.30
C SER A 65 41.62 0.91 2.50
N ASP A 66 41.87 0.99 1.19
CA ASP A 66 41.34 2.04 0.33
C ASP A 66 39.80 1.98 0.29
N THR A 67 39.18 3.12 0.59
CA THR A 67 37.73 3.27 0.47
C THR A 67 37.33 3.39 -0.99
N LEU A 68 36.80 2.32 -1.56
CA LEU A 68 36.29 2.28 -2.95
C LEU A 68 34.81 2.68 -3.05
N HIS A 69 34.21 3.17 -1.97
CA HIS A 69 32.82 3.61 -1.96
C HIS A 69 32.67 4.89 -2.79
N ARG A 70 31.66 4.91 -3.66
CA ARG A 70 31.25 6.13 -4.37
C ARG A 70 30.49 7.04 -3.43
N ALA A 71 30.85 8.33 -3.40
CA ALA A 71 30.09 9.34 -2.68
C ALA A 71 28.63 9.36 -3.16
N LEU A 72 27.71 9.50 -2.20
CA LEU A 72 26.28 9.61 -2.49
C LEU A 72 26.00 10.93 -3.20
N ASN A 73 25.82 10.86 -4.52
CA ASN A 73 25.43 12.01 -5.36
C ASN A 73 23.92 12.30 -5.30
N ILE A 74 23.22 11.78 -4.30
CA ILE A 74 21.77 11.86 -4.17
C ILE A 74 21.46 12.65 -2.90
N ALA A 75 20.60 13.67 -3.03
CA ALA A 75 20.14 14.44 -1.89
C ALA A 75 19.43 13.53 -0.86
N PRO A 76 19.59 13.75 0.46
CA PRO A 76 19.05 12.85 1.49
C PRO A 76 17.54 12.60 1.37
N ASN A 77 16.77 13.61 0.95
CA ASN A 77 15.32 13.53 0.73
C ASN A 77 14.92 12.59 -0.43
N ARG A 78 15.81 12.34 -1.40
CA ARG A 78 15.56 11.39 -2.49
C ARG A 78 15.73 9.94 -2.03
N LEU A 79 16.55 9.67 -1.01
CA LEU A 79 16.71 8.30 -0.49
C LEU A 79 15.42 7.76 0.10
N SER A 80 14.63 8.59 0.78
CA SER A 80 13.31 8.18 1.29
C SER A 80 12.34 7.77 0.17
N GLU A 81 12.51 8.30 -1.05
CA GLU A 81 11.71 7.88 -2.22
C GLU A 81 12.23 6.57 -2.84
N VAL A 82 13.49 6.22 -2.59
CA VAL A 82 14.09 4.96 -3.07
C VAL A 82 13.71 3.80 -2.15
N PHE A 83 13.69 4.03 -0.84
CA PHE A 83 13.42 3.01 0.18
C PHE A 83 11.95 2.90 0.61
N CYS A 84 11.03 3.62 -0.04
CA CYS A 84 9.61 3.49 0.25
C CYS A 84 9.01 2.23 -0.37
N LEU A 85 7.96 1.70 0.25
CA LEU A 85 7.10 0.71 -0.38
C LEU A 85 6.22 1.41 -1.42
N ARG A 86 6.24 0.93 -2.65
CA ARG A 86 5.42 1.46 -3.74
C ARG A 86 4.41 0.42 -4.19
N ASP A 87 3.16 0.84 -4.27
CA ASP A 87 2.05 -0.04 -4.69
C ASP A 87 1.06 0.70 -5.59
N LYS A 88 0.49 0.01 -6.58
CA LYS A 88 -0.50 0.59 -7.49
C LYS A 88 -1.90 0.31 -6.98
N ARG A 89 -2.68 1.37 -6.70
CA ARG A 89 -4.04 1.26 -6.18
C ARG A 89 -5.05 1.91 -7.12
N HIS A 90 -6.19 1.25 -7.26
CA HIS A 90 -7.30 1.75 -8.05
C HIS A 90 -8.13 2.76 -7.25
N VAL A 91 -8.43 3.90 -7.87
CA VAL A 91 -9.24 4.98 -7.29
C VAL A 91 -10.71 4.78 -7.66
N THR A 92 -11.60 4.78 -6.67
CA THR A 92 -13.05 4.68 -6.91
C THR A 92 -13.61 5.96 -7.52
N LYS A 93 -14.88 5.93 -7.94
CA LYS A 93 -15.59 7.11 -8.48
C LYS A 93 -15.59 8.29 -7.49
N ASP A 94 -15.58 7.99 -6.19
CA ASP A 94 -15.63 8.99 -5.12
C ASP A 94 -14.22 9.50 -4.71
N LEU A 95 -13.21 9.28 -5.57
CA LEU A 95 -11.81 9.63 -5.33
C LEU A 95 -11.24 9.01 -4.05
N MET A 96 -11.62 7.76 -3.79
CA MET A 96 -11.15 7.01 -2.64
C MET A 96 -10.34 5.78 -3.06
N LEU A 97 -9.35 5.41 -2.26
CA LEU A 97 -8.61 4.16 -2.40
C LEU A 97 -8.42 3.49 -1.03
N LYS A 98 -8.13 2.19 -1.05
CA LYS A 98 -7.82 1.42 0.15
C LYS A 98 -6.36 0.98 0.10
N TYR A 99 -5.65 1.20 1.20
CA TYR A 99 -4.27 0.79 1.38
C TYR A 99 -4.05 0.45 2.85
N ASP A 100 -3.41 -0.69 3.14
CA ASP A 100 -3.12 -1.16 4.50
C ASP A 100 -4.26 -0.92 5.53
N ARG A 101 -5.45 -1.45 5.23
CA ARG A 101 -6.68 -1.32 6.06
C ARG A 101 -7.19 0.13 6.27
N LYS A 102 -6.48 1.14 5.78
CA LYS A 102 -6.87 2.55 5.79
C LYS A 102 -7.68 2.88 4.53
N ARG A 103 -8.61 3.82 4.64
CA ARG A 103 -9.32 4.40 3.49
C ARG A 103 -8.72 5.78 3.24
N ILE A 104 -8.21 6.02 2.05
CA ILE A 104 -7.55 7.28 1.69
C ILE A 104 -8.49 8.01 0.73
N LYS A 105 -8.86 9.25 1.07
CA LYS A 105 -9.67 10.11 0.22
C LYS A 105 -8.75 11.17 -0.40
N LEU A 106 -8.78 11.30 -1.73
CA LEU A 106 -8.08 12.36 -2.43
C LEU A 106 -8.91 13.65 -2.35
N ALA A 107 -8.26 14.80 -2.16
CA ALA A 107 -8.95 16.08 -2.23
C ALA A 107 -9.39 16.36 -3.67
N VAL A 108 -10.54 17.01 -3.85
CA VAL A 108 -11.10 17.30 -5.17
C VAL A 108 -10.42 18.54 -5.75
N ASN A 109 -9.51 18.32 -6.69
CA ASN A 109 -8.77 19.35 -7.43
C ASN A 109 -8.81 19.00 -8.92
N ASP A 110 -8.37 19.92 -9.79
CA ASP A 110 -8.33 19.66 -11.23
C ASP A 110 -7.43 18.47 -11.59
N LEU A 111 -6.36 18.25 -10.81
CA LEU A 111 -5.47 17.10 -10.97
C LEU A 111 -6.09 15.77 -10.56
N THR A 112 -7.10 15.77 -9.68
CA THR A 112 -7.68 14.54 -9.12
C THR A 112 -9.03 14.17 -9.72
N ARG A 113 -9.77 15.12 -10.30
CA ARG A 113 -11.07 14.87 -10.96
C ARG A 113 -10.98 13.77 -12.01
N ASP A 114 -9.94 13.80 -12.83
CA ASP A 114 -9.74 12.83 -13.92
C ASP A 114 -9.16 11.49 -13.45
N LEU A 115 -8.78 11.39 -12.17
CA LEU A 115 -8.21 10.17 -11.59
C LEU A 115 -9.27 9.19 -11.10
N ALA A 116 -10.56 9.56 -11.13
CA ALA A 116 -11.64 8.64 -10.84
C ALA A 116 -11.57 7.43 -11.77
N ARG A 117 -11.61 6.21 -11.21
CA ARG A 117 -11.49 4.93 -11.95
C ARG A 117 -10.12 4.69 -12.61
N THR A 118 -9.07 5.37 -12.12
CA THR A 118 -7.71 5.21 -12.61
C THR A 118 -6.81 4.60 -11.52
N TYR A 119 -5.69 4.00 -11.91
CA TYR A 119 -4.65 3.54 -10.99
C TYR A 119 -3.69 4.67 -10.64
N VAL A 120 -3.37 4.80 -9.36
CA VAL A 120 -2.38 5.73 -8.81
C VAL A 120 -1.33 4.96 -8.02
N ASP A 121 -0.15 5.55 -7.85
CA ASP A 121 0.91 4.99 -7.04
C ASP A 121 0.76 5.46 -5.59
N VAL A 122 0.83 4.53 -4.65
CA VAL A 122 0.86 4.79 -3.20
C VAL A 122 2.27 4.50 -2.71
N TYR A 123 2.84 5.46 -2.01
CA TYR A 123 4.17 5.44 -1.42
C TYR A 123 4.02 5.39 0.10
N GLU A 124 4.53 4.35 0.73
CA GLU A 124 4.67 4.25 2.18
C GLU A 124 6.13 4.41 2.55
N LEU A 125 6.43 5.51 3.26
CA LEU A 125 7.77 5.84 3.72
C LEU A 125 8.14 5.00 4.94
N ALA A 126 9.44 4.93 5.25
CA ALA A 126 9.96 4.15 6.38
C ALA A 126 9.41 4.60 7.76
N ASP A 127 8.94 5.85 7.87
CA ASP A 127 8.29 6.38 9.07
C ASP A 127 6.77 6.13 9.11
N GLY A 128 6.23 5.39 8.14
CA GLY A 128 4.81 5.05 8.04
C GLY A 128 3.93 6.14 7.41
N ARG A 129 4.51 7.26 6.95
CA ARG A 129 3.75 8.27 6.19
C ARG A 129 3.33 7.69 4.84
N ILE A 130 2.09 7.96 4.44
CA ILE A 130 1.55 7.53 3.15
C ILE A 130 1.38 8.75 2.24
N GLN A 131 1.93 8.66 1.03
CA GLN A 131 1.75 9.64 -0.04
C GLN A 131 1.11 8.98 -1.24
N VAL A 132 0.12 9.62 -1.84
CA VAL A 132 -0.47 9.17 -3.11
C VAL A 132 0.09 10.04 -4.22
N ARG A 133 0.56 9.42 -5.31
CA ARG A 133 1.08 10.12 -6.49
C ARG A 133 0.41 9.64 -7.77
N ALA A 134 0.14 10.56 -8.69
CA ALA A 134 -0.26 10.26 -10.05
C ALA A 134 0.72 10.90 -11.02
N LYS A 135 1.24 10.12 -11.98
CA LYS A 135 2.23 10.58 -12.98
C LYS A 135 3.44 11.30 -12.34
N GLY A 136 3.83 10.88 -11.13
CA GLY A 136 4.95 11.48 -10.38
C GLY A 136 4.59 12.69 -9.51
N VAL A 137 3.37 13.22 -9.58
CA VAL A 137 2.91 14.37 -8.79
C VAL A 137 2.19 13.90 -7.52
N THR A 138 2.58 14.46 -6.37
CA THR A 138 1.93 14.18 -5.08
C THR A 138 0.55 14.80 -5.02
N LEU A 139 -0.43 13.96 -4.64
CA LEU A 139 -1.82 14.35 -4.53
C LEU A 139 -2.18 14.65 -3.08
N PRO A 140 -2.89 15.75 -2.81
CA PRO A 140 -3.43 16.02 -1.48
C PRO A 140 -4.43 14.93 -1.12
N ASN A 141 -4.22 14.32 0.04
CA ASN A 141 -5.01 13.19 0.50
C ASN A 141 -5.25 13.26 2.00
N THR A 142 -6.36 12.66 2.43
CA THR A 142 -6.73 12.51 3.83
C THR A 142 -6.88 11.03 4.13
N ILE A 143 -6.10 10.55 5.09
CA ILE A 143 -6.15 9.16 5.55
C ILE A 143 -7.26 9.05 6.57
N MET A 144 -8.32 8.34 6.20
CA MET A 144 -9.39 7.95 7.11
C MET A 144 -9.02 6.60 7.71
N ASN A 145 -8.74 6.58 9.00
CA ASN A 145 -8.64 5.34 9.76
C ASN A 145 -10.05 4.97 10.25
N PRO A 146 -10.74 3.98 9.65
CA PRO A 146 -11.98 3.49 10.23
C PRO A 146 -11.61 2.86 11.57
N LYS A 147 -11.87 3.56 12.68
CA LYS A 147 -11.78 2.97 14.03
C LYS A 147 -12.62 1.69 14.01
N ARG A 148 -11.96 0.54 13.94
CA ARG A 148 -12.61 -0.75 14.22
C ARG A 148 -12.97 -0.70 15.69
N ARG A 149 -14.18 -0.22 15.99
CA ARG A 149 -14.84 -0.45 17.28
C ARG A 149 -15.16 -1.94 17.35
N ILE A 150 -14.15 -2.77 17.54
CA ILE A 150 -14.36 -4.10 18.09
C ILE A 150 -14.13 -3.91 19.58
N THR A 151 -15.14 -3.41 20.27
CA THR A 151 -15.22 -3.55 21.72
C THR A 151 -15.29 -5.04 21.98
N HIS A 152 -14.19 -5.66 22.41
CA HIS A 152 -14.27 -6.94 23.08
C HIS A 152 -15.14 -6.68 24.31
N THR A 153 -16.42 -7.07 24.25
CA THR A 153 -17.30 -7.03 25.39
C THR A 153 -16.68 -7.92 26.47
N ALA A 154 -16.70 -7.44 27.72
CA ALA A 154 -16.25 -8.21 28.87
C ALA A 154 -16.78 -9.66 28.75
N ILE A 155 -15.89 -10.64 28.91
CA ILE A 155 -16.24 -12.06 28.85
C ILE A 155 -17.38 -12.27 29.85
N THR A 156 -18.59 -12.43 29.33
CA THR A 156 -19.80 -12.55 30.13
C THR A 156 -20.06 -14.03 30.33
N GLU A 157 -20.35 -14.45 31.55
CA GLU A 157 -20.75 -15.82 31.83
C GLU A 157 -21.97 -16.21 30.97
N ASN A 158 -22.01 -17.46 30.49
CA ASN A 158 -23.03 -17.95 29.56
C ASN A 158 -24.48 -17.65 30.03
N LYS A 159 -24.70 -17.68 31.36
CA LYS A 159 -26.00 -17.41 32.00
C LYS A 159 -26.57 -16.00 31.73
N HIS A 160 -25.71 -15.03 31.44
CA HIS A 160 -26.12 -13.64 31.19
C HIS A 160 -25.99 -13.22 29.72
N LEU A 161 -25.51 -14.12 28.85
CA LEU A 161 -25.27 -13.85 27.44
C LEU A 161 -26.56 -13.44 26.70
N SER A 162 -27.69 -14.10 26.98
CA SER A 162 -28.99 -13.79 26.37
C SER A 162 -29.48 -12.38 26.70
N ALA A 163 -29.37 -11.97 27.96
CA ALA A 163 -29.76 -10.64 28.43
C ALA A 163 -28.85 -9.54 27.85
N VAL A 164 -27.53 -9.80 27.82
CA VAL A 164 -26.55 -8.85 27.24
C VAL A 164 -26.74 -8.72 25.73
N LEU A 165 -26.99 -9.81 25.00
CA LEU A 165 -27.28 -9.76 23.57
C LEU A 165 -28.59 -9.01 23.26
N ALA A 166 -29.63 -9.20 24.07
CA ALA A 166 -30.88 -8.45 23.93
C ALA A 166 -30.69 -6.95 24.15
N HIS A 167 -29.88 -6.57 25.16
CA HIS A 167 -29.55 -5.18 25.43
C HIS A 167 -28.76 -4.53 24.28
N ILE A 168 -27.69 -5.19 23.81
CA ILE A 168 -26.86 -4.71 22.70
C ILE A 168 -27.70 -4.54 21.43
N LYS A 169 -28.58 -5.50 21.13
CA LYS A 169 -29.48 -5.41 19.98
C LYS A 169 -30.42 -4.20 20.08
N ALA A 170 -31.02 -3.97 21.25
CA ALA A 170 -31.89 -2.82 21.49
C ALA A 170 -31.15 -1.47 21.33
N GLU A 171 -29.89 -1.39 21.76
CA GLU A 171 -29.05 -0.20 21.55
C GLU A 171 -28.69 0.01 20.08
N GLN A 172 -28.35 -1.06 19.35
CA GLN A 172 -28.07 -0.99 17.91
C GLN A 172 -29.29 -0.57 17.11
N ASP A 173 -30.47 -1.13 17.41
CA ASP A 173 -31.72 -0.77 16.76
C ASP A 173 -32.09 0.69 17.03
N LYS A 174 -31.91 1.18 18.26
CA LYS A 174 -32.08 2.61 18.61
C LYS A 174 -31.14 3.52 17.81
N ALA A 175 -29.86 3.15 17.69
CA ALA A 175 -28.88 3.92 16.92
C ALA A 175 -29.20 3.93 15.42
N LEU A 176 -29.66 2.81 14.87
CA LEU A 176 -30.14 2.72 13.48
C LEU A 176 -31.38 3.58 13.25
N HIS A 177 -32.34 3.57 14.17
CA HIS A 177 -33.54 4.42 14.09
C HIS A 177 -33.23 5.92 14.17
N GLN A 178 -32.27 6.34 15.01
CA GLN A 178 -31.80 7.73 15.06
C GLN A 178 -31.14 8.17 13.76
N ASN A 179 -30.29 7.32 13.17
CA ASN A 179 -29.61 7.60 11.90
C ASN A 179 -30.59 7.59 10.69
N ARG A 180 -31.69 6.85 10.79
CA ARG A 180 -32.78 6.87 9.78
C ARG A 180 -33.61 8.17 9.87
N ARG A 181 -33.81 8.71 11.08
CA ARG A 181 -34.50 10.00 11.29
C ARG A 181 -33.67 11.19 10.81
N SER A 182 -32.36 11.20 10.99
CA SER A 182 -31.49 12.25 10.45
C SER A 182 -31.41 12.25 8.91
N ASN A 183 -31.72 11.12 8.26
CA ASN A 183 -31.77 11.02 6.79
C ASN A 183 -33.14 11.41 6.20
N LEU A 184 -34.17 11.64 7.03
CA LEU A 184 -35.51 12.04 6.59
C LEU A 184 -35.77 13.56 6.66
N SER A 185 -34.77 14.37 7.03
CA SER A 185 -34.89 15.84 7.10
C SER A 185 -34.27 16.57 5.89
N VAL A 186 -34.36 15.98 4.69
CA VAL A 186 -34.07 16.70 3.44
C VAL A 186 -35.39 16.83 2.67
N PRO A 187 -35.96 18.04 2.48
CA PRO A 187 -37.16 18.20 1.68
C PRO A 187 -36.81 17.96 0.20
N ARG A 188 -37.44 16.94 -0.41
CA ARG A 188 -37.38 16.71 -1.86
C ARG A 188 -38.28 17.73 -2.54
N THR A 189 -37.71 18.75 -3.15
CA THR A 189 -38.42 19.57 -4.15
C THR A 189 -38.81 18.68 -5.34
N ALA A 190 -40.10 18.70 -5.67
CA ALA A 190 -40.69 17.94 -6.76
C ALA A 190 -40.42 18.62 -8.11
N THR A 191 -39.89 17.87 -9.08
CA THR A 191 -39.99 18.20 -10.50
C THR A 191 -40.63 17.02 -11.21
N SER A 192 -41.69 17.29 -11.97
CA SER A 192 -42.60 16.32 -12.56
C SER A 192 -41.96 15.47 -13.67
N ARG A 193 -42.54 14.27 -13.80
CA ARG A 193 -42.29 13.24 -14.81
C ARG A 193 -42.39 13.75 -16.25
N MET A 194 -41.56 13.17 -17.12
CA MET A 194 -42.05 12.59 -18.39
C MET A 194 -41.48 11.18 -18.55
N ALA A 195 -42.38 10.24 -18.81
CA ALA A 195 -42.09 8.85 -19.10
C ALA A 195 -41.74 8.69 -20.59
N VAL A 196 -40.75 7.86 -20.90
CA VAL A 196 -40.56 7.32 -22.25
C VAL A 196 -40.51 5.80 -22.14
N HIS A 197 -41.36 5.15 -22.93
CA HIS A 197 -41.56 3.71 -23.05
C HIS A 197 -40.29 2.96 -23.53
N PRO A 198 -40.17 1.66 -23.23
CA PRO A 198 -39.03 0.85 -23.65
C PRO A 198 -39.22 0.33 -25.08
N ALA A 199 -38.30 0.65 -25.98
CA ALA A 199 -38.16 -0.01 -27.27
C ALA A 199 -36.71 -0.48 -27.46
N ASP A 200 -36.59 -1.75 -27.82
CA ASP A 200 -35.48 -2.45 -28.50
C ASP A 200 -34.06 -2.38 -27.91
N ARG A 201 -33.68 -3.47 -27.23
CA ARG A 201 -32.28 -3.89 -27.07
C ARG A 201 -31.90 -4.86 -28.20
N PRO A 202 -30.84 -4.61 -28.99
CA PRO A 202 -30.33 -5.62 -29.90
C PRO A 202 -29.52 -6.68 -29.14
N SER A 203 -29.60 -7.91 -29.66
CA SER A 203 -28.88 -9.11 -29.20
C SER A 203 -27.35 -9.00 -29.36
N TRP A 204 -26.61 -9.67 -28.47
CA TRP A 204 -25.15 -9.68 -28.34
C TRP A 204 -24.37 -10.22 -29.55
N SER A 205 -25.03 -10.69 -30.60
CA SER A 205 -24.37 -11.18 -31.83
C SER A 205 -24.05 -10.08 -32.87
N CYS A 206 -24.47 -8.82 -32.66
CA CYS A 206 -24.23 -7.73 -33.63
C CYS A 206 -22.94 -6.91 -33.39
N ILE A 207 -22.35 -6.97 -32.19
CA ILE A 207 -21.16 -6.16 -31.82
C ILE A 207 -19.86 -6.72 -32.43
N THR A 208 -19.82 -7.99 -32.81
CA THR A 208 -18.58 -8.65 -33.28
C THR A 208 -18.33 -8.51 -34.79
N ARG A 209 -19.25 -7.91 -35.58
CA ARG A 209 -19.09 -7.75 -37.04
C ARG A 209 -18.77 -6.31 -37.48
N LEU A 210 -18.81 -5.31 -36.59
CA LEU A 210 -18.49 -3.90 -36.93
C LEU A 210 -17.03 -3.49 -36.68
N ASN A 211 -16.23 -4.32 -36.00
CA ASN A 211 -14.81 -4.01 -35.69
C ASN A 211 -13.79 -4.64 -36.67
N ALA A 212 -14.25 -5.32 -37.73
CA ALA A 212 -13.35 -5.91 -38.74
C ALA A 212 -13.06 -4.97 -39.94
N GLN A 213 -13.81 -3.86 -40.10
CA GLN A 213 -13.65 -2.94 -41.24
C GLN A 213 -12.82 -1.67 -40.96
N ARG A 214 -12.19 -1.52 -39.78
CA ARG A 214 -11.34 -0.34 -39.44
C ARG A 214 -9.84 -0.65 -39.35
N ARG A 215 -9.37 -1.65 -40.08
CA ARG A 215 -7.93 -1.94 -40.28
C ARG A 215 -7.55 -1.94 -41.75
N HIS A 216 -7.89 -0.91 -42.52
CA HIS A 216 -7.19 -0.56 -43.76
C HIS A 216 -7.53 0.86 -44.19
N ARG A 217 -6.71 1.83 -43.80
CA ARG A 217 -6.50 3.07 -44.56
C ARG A 217 -5.00 3.42 -44.48
N PRO A 218 -4.30 3.56 -45.61
CA PRO A 218 -2.92 4.02 -45.64
C PRO A 218 -2.86 5.53 -45.40
N GLY A 219 -1.80 5.99 -44.73
CA GLY A 219 -1.55 7.42 -44.45
C GLY A 219 -1.14 8.21 -45.70
N PRO A 220 -1.23 9.55 -45.66
CA PRO A 220 -0.90 10.42 -46.79
C PRO A 220 0.62 10.51 -46.99
N LYS A 221 1.05 10.49 -48.25
CA LYS A 221 2.43 10.79 -48.68
C LYS A 221 2.70 12.28 -48.51
N ALA A 222 3.87 12.61 -47.97
CA ALA A 222 4.44 13.95 -48.04
C ALA A 222 5.16 14.10 -49.38
N ASP A 223 4.77 15.11 -50.16
CA ASP A 223 5.47 15.53 -51.37
C ASP A 223 6.70 16.36 -50.99
N VAL A 224 7.80 16.06 -51.68
CA VAL A 224 9.03 16.84 -51.70
C VAL A 224 8.91 17.84 -52.85
N GLY A 225 9.10 19.12 -52.53
CA GLY A 225 9.32 20.23 -53.47
C GLY A 225 10.15 21.28 -52.76
#